data_AF-A0A1W1BAT4-F1
#
_entry.id   AF-A0A1W1BAT4-F1
#
_cell.length_a   1.000
_cell.length_b   1.000
_cell.length_c   1.000
_cell.angle_alpha   90.00
_cell.angle_beta   90.00
_cell.angle_gamma   90.00
#
_symmetry.space_group_name_H-M   'P 1'
#
loop_
_entity.id
_entity.type
_entity.pdbx_description
1 polymer ?
#
loop_
_entity_poly.entity_id
_entity_poly.type
_entity_poly.pdbx_seq_one_letter_code
_entity_poly.pdbx_strand_id
1 'polypeptide(L)'
;MFDLAMIDNNQFDMYAQSIKPISMYVSSHKMTAPSDYEAQKLLPYAKQTQFVTNTLIDIIDDLKYDKEKFEHFVAKLDDDYDLLEEFVATLNPRIKSHHELMEISKQILDDLAKAQMDLGIIISHHENKSS
;
A
#
# COMPACT_ATOMS: atom_id res chain seq x y z
N MET A 1 -30.43 2.89 6.11
CA MET A 1 -29.80 1.57 6.19
C MET A 1 -28.57 1.66 5.29
N PHE A 2 -27.41 1.94 5.89
CA PHE A 2 -26.15 1.96 5.15
C PHE A 2 -25.74 0.51 4.95
N ASP A 3 -25.57 0.12 3.70
CA ASP A 3 -25.20 -1.23 3.32
C ASP A 3 -23.73 -1.46 3.70
N LEU A 4 -23.50 -2.17 4.80
CA LEU A 4 -22.16 -2.65 5.22
C LEU A 4 -21.54 -3.62 4.20
N ALA A 5 -22.28 -4.02 3.16
CA ALA A 5 -21.78 -4.79 2.03
C ALA A 5 -21.09 -3.94 0.93
N MET A 6 -21.10 -2.61 1.03
CA MET A 6 -20.41 -1.72 0.09
C MET A 6 -19.02 -1.27 0.55
N ILE A 7 -18.63 -1.60 1.79
CA ILE A 7 -17.28 -1.40 2.30
C ILE A 7 -16.57 -2.75 2.17
N ASP A 8 -16.04 -3.02 0.98
CA ASP A 8 -15.04 -4.08 0.84
C ASP A 8 -14.17 -3.80 -0.39
N ASN A 9 -14.77 -3.63 -1.58
CA ASN A 9 -14.03 -3.31 -2.80
C ASN A 9 -13.55 -1.84 -2.86
N ASN A 10 -14.33 -0.89 -2.33
CA ASN A 10 -14.03 0.53 -2.52
C ASN A 10 -12.74 0.98 -1.84
N GLN A 11 -12.39 0.42 -0.68
CA GLN A 11 -11.19 0.85 0.06
C GLN A 11 -9.91 0.30 -0.57
N PHE A 12 -9.95 -0.94 -1.07
CA PHE A 12 -8.86 -1.49 -1.86
C PHE A 12 -8.70 -0.75 -3.20
N ASP A 13 -9.81 -0.45 -3.89
CA ASP A 13 -9.79 0.35 -5.11
C ASP A 13 -9.22 1.75 -4.83
N MET A 14 -9.57 2.36 -3.70
CA MET A 14 -8.99 3.64 -3.24
C MET A 14 -7.48 3.51 -2.96
N TYR A 15 -7.04 2.43 -2.32
CA TYR A 15 -5.62 2.16 -2.10
C TYR A 15 -4.88 2.04 -3.44
N ALA A 16 -5.34 1.15 -4.31
CA ALA A 16 -4.75 0.90 -5.62
C ALA A 16 -4.68 2.18 -6.47
N GLN A 17 -5.72 3.02 -6.41
CA GLN A 17 -5.72 4.33 -7.08
C GLN A 17 -4.76 5.32 -6.43
N SER A 18 -4.61 5.30 -5.11
CA SER A 18 -3.73 6.23 -4.39
C SER A 18 -2.25 5.96 -4.65
N ILE A 19 -1.83 4.69 -4.71
CA ILE A 19 -0.43 4.30 -4.91
C ILE A 19 -0.01 4.35 -6.39
N LYS A 20 -0.98 4.25 -7.30
CA LYS A 20 -0.77 4.23 -8.76
C LYS A 20 0.14 5.36 -9.29
N PRO A 21 0.03 6.63 -8.87
CA PRO A 21 0.93 7.68 -9.32
C PRO A 21 2.40 7.43 -8.95
N ILE A 22 2.65 6.85 -7.77
CA ILE A 22 4.00 6.47 -7.32
C ILE A 22 4.50 5.30 -8.17
N SER A 23 3.69 4.25 -8.32
CA SER A 23 4.10 3.07 -9.10
C SER A 23 4.30 3.36 -10.58
N MET A 24 3.45 4.22 -11.17
CA MET A 24 3.63 4.70 -12.54
C MET A 24 4.90 5.54 -12.70
N TYR A 25 5.24 6.39 -11.72
CA TYR A 25 6.48 7.15 -11.74
C TYR A 25 7.69 6.22 -11.78
N VAL A 26 7.73 5.29 -10.83
CA VAL A 26 8.78 4.28 -10.69
C VAL A 26 8.97 3.46 -11.97
N SER A 27 7.86 2.96 -12.53
CA SER A 27 7.87 2.16 -13.76
C SER A 27 8.35 2.96 -14.98
N SER A 28 7.98 4.24 -15.07
CA SER A 28 8.34 5.10 -16.20
C SER A 28 9.77 5.66 -16.13
N HIS A 29 10.31 5.81 -14.92
CA HIS A 29 11.63 6.40 -14.68
C HIS A 29 12.69 5.35 -14.34
N LYS A 30 12.39 4.05 -14.51
CA LYS A 30 13.33 2.94 -14.28
C LYS A 30 14.10 3.06 -12.95
N MET A 31 13.39 3.40 -11.86
CA MET A 31 14.00 3.54 -10.54
C MET A 31 15.14 4.59 -10.49
N THR A 32 15.09 5.66 -11.29
CA THR A 32 15.99 6.81 -11.11
C THR A 32 15.50 7.72 -10.00
N ALA A 33 16.43 8.31 -9.26
CA ALA A 33 16.12 9.31 -8.24
C ALA A 33 15.28 10.46 -8.85
N PRO A 34 14.13 10.81 -8.26
CA PRO A 34 13.32 11.92 -8.75
C PRO A 34 14.06 13.24 -8.59
N SER A 35 13.77 14.22 -9.45
CA SER A 35 14.14 15.61 -9.17
C SER A 35 13.36 16.16 -7.97
N ASP A 36 13.83 17.27 -7.40
CA ASP A 36 13.14 17.95 -6.29
C ASP A 36 11.69 18.32 -6.65
N TYR A 37 11.46 18.72 -7.91
CA TYR A 37 10.14 19.06 -8.44
C TYR A 37 9.22 17.85 -8.55
N GLU A 38 9.74 16.71 -9.01
CA GLU A 38 8.98 15.46 -9.10
C GLU A 38 8.65 14.91 -7.71
N ALA A 39 9.62 14.93 -6.79
CA ALA A 39 9.39 14.53 -5.40
C ALA A 39 8.27 15.35 -4.75
N GLN A 40 8.24 16.67 -4.96
CA GLN A 40 7.15 17.53 -4.47
C GLN A 40 5.78 17.19 -5.09
N LYS A 41 5.74 16.71 -6.34
CA LYS A 41 4.50 16.25 -6.97
C LYS A 41 4.03 14.88 -6.48
N LEU A 42 4.96 14.01 -6.11
CA LEU A 42 4.65 12.67 -5.59
C LEU A 42 4.17 12.73 -4.13
N LEU A 43 4.63 13.71 -3.37
CA LEU A 43 4.38 13.85 -1.94
C LEU A 43 2.88 13.83 -1.55
N PRO A 44 1.95 14.55 -2.22
CA PRO A 44 0.53 14.48 -1.88
C PRO A 44 -0.06 13.09 -2.09
N TYR A 45 0.38 12.37 -3.12
CA TYR A 45 -0.06 11.00 -3.38
C TYR A 45 0.47 10.05 -2.30
N ALA A 46 1.74 10.18 -1.89
CA ALA A 46 2.28 9.40 -0.78
C ALA A 46 1.50 9.64 0.52
N LYS A 47 1.14 10.89 0.84
CA LYS A 47 0.30 11.20 2.01
C LYS A 47 -1.09 10.57 1.91
N GLN A 48 -1.68 10.60 0.71
CA GLN A 48 -2.97 9.95 0.48
C GLN A 48 -2.87 8.43 0.62
N THR A 49 -1.85 7.80 0.05
CA THR A 49 -1.60 6.36 0.18
C THR A 49 -1.40 5.97 1.64
N GLN A 50 -0.60 6.73 2.39
CA GLN A 50 -0.44 6.50 3.83
C GLN A 50 -1.78 6.52 4.57
N PHE A 51 -2.59 7.55 4.34
CA PHE A 51 -3.92 7.65 4.96
C PHE A 51 -4.82 6.46 4.62
N VAL A 52 -4.88 6.08 3.34
CA VAL A 52 -5.73 4.97 2.88
C VAL A 52 -5.20 3.62 3.38
N THR A 53 -3.88 3.42 3.44
CA THR A 53 -3.28 2.16 3.95
C THR A 53 -3.59 1.96 5.43
N ASN A 54 -3.52 3.03 6.22
CA ASN A 54 -3.93 2.98 7.62
C ASN A 54 -5.42 2.64 7.77
N THR A 55 -6.27 3.22 6.92
CA THR A 55 -7.71 2.90 6.90
C THR A 55 -7.97 1.46 6.45
N LEU A 56 -7.16 0.92 5.53
CA LEU A 56 -7.27 -0.47 5.06
C LEU A 56 -6.99 -1.45 6.20
N ILE A 57 -5.95 -1.21 7.00
CA ILE A 57 -5.60 -2.05 8.16
C ILE A 57 -6.75 -2.13 9.14
N ASP A 58 -7.38 -1.00 9.47
CA ASP A 58 -8.51 -0.97 10.40
C ASP A 58 -9.72 -1.79 9.91
N ILE A 59 -9.83 -2.00 8.59
CA ILE A 59 -10.96 -2.70 7.97
C ILE A 59 -10.65 -4.19 7.76
N ILE A 60 -9.38 -4.61 7.64
CA ILE A 60 -8.97 -6.02 7.47
C ILE A 60 -9.59 -6.91 8.56
N ASP A 61 -9.64 -6.43 9.80
CA ASP A 61 -10.26 -7.13 10.92
C ASP A 61 -11.77 -7.35 10.76
N ASP A 62 -12.46 -6.48 10.02
CA ASP A 62 -13.90 -6.52 9.78
C ASP A 62 -14.28 -7.29 8.49
N LEU A 63 -13.30 -7.71 7.69
CA LEU A 63 -13.54 -8.36 6.41
C LEU A 63 -14.14 -9.75 6.56
N LYS A 64 -15.09 -10.08 5.67
CA LYS A 64 -15.56 -11.47 5.51
C LYS A 64 -14.54 -12.25 4.69
N TYR A 65 -14.10 -13.39 5.21
CA TYR A 65 -13.14 -14.24 4.50
C TYR A 65 -13.66 -14.71 3.13
N ASP A 66 -12.94 -14.30 2.08
CA ASP A 66 -13.10 -14.74 0.69
C ASP A 66 -11.71 -15.08 0.16
N LYS A 67 -11.42 -16.38 0.03
CA LYS A 67 -10.07 -16.88 -0.23
C LYS A 67 -9.42 -16.24 -1.46
N GLU A 68 -10.10 -16.25 -2.60
CA GLU A 68 -9.54 -15.72 -3.85
C GLU A 68 -9.24 -14.22 -3.74
N LYS A 69 -10.12 -13.46 -3.06
CA LYS A 69 -9.88 -12.03 -2.84
C LYS A 69 -8.72 -11.79 -1.90
N PHE A 70 -8.63 -12.52 -0.79
CA PHE A 70 -7.55 -12.37 0.19
C PHE A 70 -6.19 -12.71 -0.41
N GLU A 71 -6.09 -13.83 -1.14
CA GLU A 71 -4.86 -14.21 -1.84
C GLU A 71 -4.47 -13.18 -2.91
N HIS A 72 -5.45 -12.68 -3.67
CA HIS A 72 -5.21 -11.61 -4.64
C HIS A 72 -4.71 -10.32 -3.97
N PHE A 73 -5.27 -9.96 -2.81
CA PHE A 73 -4.86 -8.79 -2.06
C PHE A 73 -3.44 -8.92 -1.53
N VAL A 74 -3.09 -10.05 -0.91
CA VAL A 74 -1.72 -10.30 -0.45
C VAL A 74 -0.72 -10.17 -1.60
N ALA A 75 -0.99 -10.81 -2.74
CA ALA A 75 -0.13 -10.71 -3.92
C ALA A 75 0.03 -9.26 -4.42
N LYS A 76 -1.05 -8.46 -4.40
CA LYS A 76 -0.98 -7.05 -4.80
C LYS A 76 -0.15 -6.21 -3.82
N LEU A 77 -0.31 -6.44 -2.52
CA LEU A 77 0.46 -5.75 -1.48
C LEU A 77 1.95 -6.11 -1.58
N ASP A 78 2.28 -7.37 -1.89
CA ASP A 78 3.66 -7.83 -2.14
C ASP A 78 4.29 -7.06 -3.32
N ASP A 79 3.60 -7.00 -4.46
CA ASP A 79 4.07 -6.25 -5.63
C ASP A 79 4.31 -4.76 -5.32
N ASP A 80 3.40 -4.16 -4.55
CA ASP A 80 3.50 -2.74 -4.20
C ASP A 80 4.59 -2.48 -3.15
N TYR A 81 4.81 -3.43 -2.22
CA TYR A 81 5.89 -3.37 -1.23
C TYR A 81 7.25 -3.37 -1.92
N ASP A 82 7.51 -4.34 -2.79
CA ASP A 82 8.79 -4.46 -3.50
C ASP A 82 9.07 -3.19 -4.33
N LEU A 83 8.05 -2.71 -5.05
CA LEU A 83 8.17 -1.51 -5.86
C LEU A 83 8.49 -0.27 -5.00
N LEU A 84 7.83 -0.14 -3.85
CA LEU A 84 7.99 1.01 -2.97
C LEU A 84 9.33 0.97 -2.22
N GLU A 85 9.79 -0.22 -1.83
CA GLU A 85 11.11 -0.44 -1.23
C GLU A 85 12.22 -0.02 -2.19
N GLU A 86 12.15 -0.47 -3.45
CA GLU A 86 13.09 -0.07 -4.48
C GLU A 86 13.04 1.45 -4.72
N PHE A 87 11.85 2.05 -4.77
CA PHE A 87 11.69 3.50 -4.92
C PHE A 87 12.35 4.28 -3.78
N VAL A 88 12.11 3.87 -2.53
CA VAL A 88 12.69 4.50 -1.34
C VAL A 88 14.21 4.48 -1.39
N ALA A 89 14.81 3.40 -1.89
CA ALA A 89 16.25 3.28 -2.05
C ALA A 89 16.86 4.30 -3.05
N THR A 90 16.06 4.85 -3.96
CA THR A 90 16.51 5.87 -4.93
C THR A 90 16.54 7.29 -4.35
N LEU A 91 15.85 7.53 -3.23
CA LEU A 91 15.67 8.87 -2.67
C LEU A 91 16.94 9.37 -1.98
N ASN A 92 17.29 10.64 -2.20
CA ASN A 92 18.45 11.25 -1.54
C ASN A 92 18.02 11.97 -0.25
N PRO A 93 18.38 11.46 0.94
CA PRO A 93 17.93 12.02 2.22
C PRO A 93 18.47 13.43 2.51
N ARG A 94 19.46 13.93 1.75
CA ARG A 94 19.96 15.31 1.90
C ARG A 94 19.04 16.34 1.26
N ILE A 95 18.15 15.93 0.37
CA ILE A 95 17.18 16.79 -0.30
C ILE A 95 15.89 16.78 0.53
N LYS A 96 15.44 17.95 0.97
CA LYS A 96 14.30 18.06 1.91
C LYS A 96 13.02 17.39 1.37
N SER A 97 12.69 17.58 0.10
CA SER A 97 11.49 16.96 -0.50
C SER A 97 11.61 15.45 -0.64
N HIS A 98 12.82 14.93 -0.89
CA HIS A 98 13.08 13.50 -0.94
C HIS A 98 13.03 12.88 0.46
N HIS A 99 13.55 13.58 1.47
CA HIS A 99 13.53 13.12 2.84
C HIS A 99 12.10 12.92 3.35
N GLU A 100 11.23 13.90 3.14
CA GLU A 100 9.81 13.79 3.54
C GLU A 100 9.10 12.66 2.79
N LEU A 101 9.36 12.53 1.48
CA LEU A 101 8.82 11.43 0.69
C LEU A 101 9.32 10.06 1.18
N MET A 102 10.60 9.97 1.51
CA MET A 102 11.22 8.76 2.05
C MET A 102 10.61 8.35 3.39
N GLU A 103 10.39 9.29 4.31
CA GLU A 103 9.78 9.00 5.61
C GLU A 103 8.34 8.48 5.45
N ILE A 104 7.54 9.13 4.62
CA ILE A 104 6.16 8.70 4.37
C ILE A 104 6.12 7.34 3.67
N SER A 105 6.96 7.14 2.66
CA SER A 105 7.04 5.86 1.94
C SER A 105 7.50 4.71 2.83
N LYS A 106 8.42 4.95 3.78
CA LYS A 106 8.80 3.95 4.79
C LYS A 106 7.65 3.60 5.71
N GLN A 107 6.86 4.58 6.14
CA GLN A 107 5.67 4.30 6.94
C GLN A 107 4.66 3.45 6.16
N ILE A 108 4.47 3.73 4.86
CA ILE A 108 3.60 2.90 4.02
C ILE A 108 4.14 1.46 3.96
N LEU A 109 5.46 1.24 3.80
CA LEU A 109 6.04 -0.10 3.82
C LEU A 109 5.75 -0.86 5.12
N ASP A 110 5.91 -0.20 6.27
CA ASP A 110 5.59 -0.79 7.57
C ASP A 110 4.10 -1.16 7.68
N ASP A 111 3.23 -0.27 7.20
CA ASP A 111 1.78 -0.48 7.19
C ASP A 111 1.37 -1.64 6.25
N LEU A 112 1.99 -1.73 5.06
CA LEU A 112 1.77 -2.83 4.10
C LEU A 112 2.21 -4.18 4.68
N ALA A 113 3.39 -4.23 5.31
CA ALA A 113 3.90 -5.44 5.96
C ALA A 113 2.96 -5.94 7.04
N LYS A 114 2.38 -5.02 7.82
CA LYS A 114 1.36 -5.35 8.81
C LYS A 114 0.09 -5.91 8.15
N ALA A 115 -0.44 -5.24 7.12
CA ALA A 115 -1.62 -5.69 6.40
C ALA A 115 -1.45 -7.10 5.80
N GLN A 116 -0.29 -7.38 5.20
CA GLN A 116 0.05 -8.72 4.68
C GLN A 116 0.05 -9.77 5.78
N MET A 117 0.66 -9.47 6.94
CA MET A 117 0.70 -10.38 8.08
C MET A 117 -0.71 -10.69 8.60
N ASP A 118 -1.55 -9.68 8.77
CA ASP A 118 -2.91 -9.82 9.29
C ASP A 118 -3.77 -10.65 8.32
N LEU A 119 -3.70 -10.38 7.01
CA LEU A 119 -4.36 -11.18 5.98
C LEU A 119 -3.87 -12.64 5.97
N GLY A 120 -2.57 -12.86 6.09
CA GLY A 120 -1.97 -14.19 6.17
C GLY A 120 -2.45 -15.00 7.39
N ILE A 121 -2.61 -14.34 8.54
CA ILE A 121 -3.20 -14.94 9.75
C ILE A 121 -4.64 -15.35 9.49
N ILE A 122 -5.45 -14.51 8.84
CA ILE A 122 -6.85 -14.81 8.52
C ILE A 122 -6.94 -16.02 7.58
N ILE A 123 -6.15 -16.05 6.50
CA ILE A 123 -6.08 -17.19 5.57
C ILE A 123 -5.77 -18.48 6.32
N SER A 124 -4.69 -18.49 7.11
CA SER A 124 -4.26 -19.67 7.88
C SER A 124 -5.32 -20.15 8.87
N HIS A 125 -6.00 -19.25 9.58
CA HIS A 125 -7.07 -19.62 10.51
C HIS A 125 -8.26 -20.29 9.79
N HIS A 126 -8.62 -19.82 8.60
CA HIS A 126 -9.72 -20.38 7.83
C HIS A 126 -9.38 -21.72 7.18
N GLU A 127 -8.16 -21.90 6.69
CA GLU A 127 -7.70 -23.17 6.13
C GLU A 127 -7.62 -24.28 7.19
N ASN A 128 -7.14 -23.95 8.40
CA ASN A 128 -7.07 -24.89 9.52
C ASN A 128 -8.45 -25.29 10.07
N LYS A 129 -9.47 -24.44 9.97
CA LYS A 129 -10.86 -24.77 10.35
C LYS A 129 -11.58 -25.66 9.34
N SER A 130 -11.07 -25.70 8.10
CA SER A 130 -11.67 -26.44 6.98
C SER A 130 -11.05 -27.83 6.81
N SER A 131 -10.04 -28.17 7.62
CA SER A 131 -9.34 -29.47 7.69
C SER A 131 -9.86 -30.30 8.86
#